data_AF-X1BLL0-F1
#
_entry.id   AF-X1BLL0-F1
#
_cell.length_a   1.000
_cell.length_b   1.000
_cell.length_c   1.000
_cell.angle_alpha   90.00
_cell.angle_beta   90.00
_cell.angle_gamma   90.00
#
_symmetry.space_group_name_H-M   'P 1'
#
loop_
_entity.id
_entity.type
_entity.pdbx_description
1 polymer ?
#
loop_
_entity_poly.entity_id
_entity_poly.type
_entity_poly.pdbx_seq_one_letter_code
_entity_poly.pdbx_strand_id
1 'polypeptide(L)'
;MNCAALVETSKEADQDVDTVVAENIAEMWNNMPARNRLKAKWYIIQDVEPQLFKMAYKMGTAAVPVFMPPVGVGTGGLVGSPNGTLFNRPIQTIEQCQALGESGDILFLDLSQYLIVEKTGGIDASSSIHVRFLYDEQTFKFTFRMDGQPMWNSAVTPYKGTAVTRSPYVTLEAR
;
A
#
# COMPACT_ATOMS: atom_id res chain seq x y z
N MET A 1 1.83 12.86 0.36
CA MET A 1 3.07 12.08 0.15
C MET A 1 3.99 12.86 -0.79
N ASN A 2 4.91 13.68 -0.26
CA ASN A 2 5.76 14.53 -1.12
C ASN A 2 7.03 13.78 -1.53
N CYS A 3 6.91 12.86 -2.49
CA CYS A 3 8.03 12.19 -3.12
C CYS A 3 7.96 12.39 -4.64
N ALA A 4 9.03 12.89 -5.25
CA ALA A 4 9.11 13.06 -6.71
C ALA A 4 9.16 11.72 -7.48
N ALA A 5 9.26 10.60 -6.77
CA ALA A 5 9.09 9.25 -7.31
C ALA A 5 7.66 8.71 -7.16
N LEU A 6 6.72 9.39 -6.50
CA LEU A 6 5.34 8.93 -6.48
C LEU A 6 4.75 8.99 -7.90
N VAL A 7 4.15 7.90 -8.35
CA VAL A 7 3.39 7.85 -9.60
C VAL A 7 1.92 7.69 -9.23
N GLU A 8 1.10 8.63 -9.68
CA GLU A 8 -0.34 8.55 -9.54
C GLU A 8 -0.93 8.04 -10.86
N THR A 9 -1.84 7.07 -10.77
CA THR A 9 -2.61 6.56 -11.91
C THR A 9 -3.95 7.30 -11.93
N SER A 10 -4.28 7.94 -13.04
CA SER A 10 -5.55 8.64 -13.21
C SER A 10 -6.75 7.69 -13.25
N LYS A 11 -7.94 8.25 -13.02
CA LYS A 11 -9.20 7.52 -13.18
C LYS A 11 -9.48 7.18 -14.64
N GLU A 12 -10.25 6.12 -14.84
CA GLU A 12 -10.74 5.75 -16.18
C GLU A 12 -11.82 6.74 -16.66
N ALA A 13 -11.98 6.83 -17.98
CA ALA A 13 -13.10 7.56 -18.55
C ALA A 13 -14.43 6.94 -18.11
N ASP A 14 -15.40 7.79 -17.75
CA ASP A 14 -16.76 7.39 -17.32
C ASP A 14 -16.81 6.54 -16.03
N GLN A 15 -15.78 6.63 -15.18
CA GLN A 15 -15.77 6.02 -13.85
C GLN A 15 -16.56 6.87 -12.83
N ASP A 16 -17.46 6.21 -12.09
CA ASP A 16 -18.19 6.83 -10.97
C ASP A 16 -17.23 7.26 -9.85
N VAL A 17 -17.56 8.36 -9.17
CA VAL A 17 -16.81 8.89 -8.02
C VAL A 17 -16.67 7.82 -6.93
N ASP A 18 -15.52 7.78 -6.25
CA ASP A 18 -15.23 6.84 -5.15
C ASP A 18 -15.30 5.35 -5.52
N THR A 19 -15.24 4.99 -6.80
CA THR A 19 -15.23 3.59 -7.25
C THR A 19 -13.84 3.14 -7.68
N VAL A 20 -13.52 1.85 -7.60
CA VAL A 20 -12.29 1.26 -8.13
C VAL A 20 -12.66 0.23 -9.17
N VAL A 21 -12.09 0.34 -10.38
CA VAL A 21 -12.29 -0.63 -11.45
C VAL A 21 -11.03 -1.45 -11.69
N ALA A 22 -11.19 -2.57 -12.38
CA ALA A 22 -10.11 -3.54 -12.60
C ALA A 22 -9.00 -2.98 -13.52
N GLU A 23 -9.37 -2.07 -14.41
CA GLU A 23 -8.51 -1.34 -15.32
C GLU A 23 -7.52 -0.47 -14.53
N ASN A 24 -7.99 0.28 -13.52
CA ASN A 24 -7.10 1.07 -12.64
C ASN A 24 -6.00 0.19 -12.02
N ILE A 25 -6.38 -0.99 -11.53
CA ILE A 25 -5.44 -1.93 -10.90
C ILE A 25 -4.42 -2.46 -11.92
N ALA A 26 -4.86 -2.72 -13.16
CA ALA A 26 -3.97 -3.16 -14.24
C ALA A 26 -2.97 -2.06 -14.64
N GLU A 27 -3.41 -0.80 -14.67
CA GLU A 27 -2.53 0.35 -14.92
C GLU A 27 -1.51 0.54 -13.78
N MET A 28 -1.95 0.49 -12.52
CA MET A 28 -1.05 0.52 -11.35
C MET A 28 -0.01 -0.60 -11.41
N TRP A 29 -0.42 -1.80 -11.81
CA TRP A 29 0.50 -2.92 -12.01
C TRP A 29 1.56 -2.63 -13.08
N ASN A 30 1.18 -1.95 -14.16
CA ASN A 30 2.10 -1.58 -15.23
C ASN A 30 3.10 -0.50 -14.81
N ASN A 31 2.67 0.44 -13.97
CA ASN A 31 3.49 1.49 -13.34
C ASN A 31 4.57 0.92 -12.40
N MET A 32 4.41 -0.31 -11.91
CA MET A 32 5.46 -0.98 -11.13
C MET A 32 6.59 -1.53 -12.02
N PRO A 33 7.87 -1.22 -11.71
CA PRO A 33 9.02 -1.85 -12.36
C PRO A 33 8.97 -3.38 -12.22
N ALA A 34 9.22 -4.09 -13.32
CA ALA A 34 9.08 -5.55 -13.37
C ALA A 34 9.90 -6.31 -12.31
N ARG A 35 11.08 -5.80 -11.93
CA ARG A 35 11.93 -6.43 -10.89
C ARG A 35 11.34 -6.31 -9.49
N ASN A 36 10.55 -5.27 -9.23
CA ASN A 36 9.96 -4.94 -7.93
C ASN A 36 8.60 -5.60 -7.74
N ARG A 37 7.90 -5.96 -8.84
CA ARG A 37 6.58 -6.61 -8.80
C ARG A 37 6.51 -7.83 -7.90
N LEU A 38 7.58 -8.62 -7.79
CA LEU A 38 7.59 -9.79 -6.92
C LEU A 38 7.60 -9.44 -5.42
N LYS A 39 8.13 -8.28 -5.04
CA LYS A 39 8.25 -7.83 -3.65
C LYS A 39 7.14 -6.87 -3.24
N ALA A 40 6.49 -6.24 -4.23
CA ALA A 40 5.42 -5.29 -4.03
C ALA A 40 4.19 -5.91 -3.34
N LYS A 41 3.53 -5.09 -2.52
CA LYS A 41 2.29 -5.43 -1.81
C LYS A 41 1.27 -4.32 -2.02
N TRP A 42 0.00 -4.68 -1.92
CA TRP A 42 -1.10 -3.72 -1.93
C TRP A 42 -1.39 -3.28 -0.51
N TYR A 43 -1.50 -1.97 -0.30
CA TYR A 43 -1.95 -1.38 0.97
C TYR A 43 -3.23 -0.62 0.70
N ILE A 44 -4.30 -0.96 1.41
CA ILE A 44 -5.63 -0.40 1.18
C ILE A 44 -6.30 0.00 2.48
N ILE A 45 -7.20 0.98 2.39
CA ILE A 45 -8.20 1.20 3.43
C ILE A 45 -9.29 0.12 3.37
N GLN A 46 -9.88 -0.20 4.52
CA GLN A 46 -10.88 -1.27 4.64
C GLN A 46 -12.14 -1.01 3.79
N ASP A 47 -12.53 0.26 3.61
CA ASP A 47 -13.73 0.63 2.85
C ASP A 47 -13.66 0.28 1.36
N VAL A 48 -12.47 -0.01 0.83
CA VAL A 48 -12.26 -0.45 -0.56
C VAL A 48 -12.56 -1.95 -0.72
N GLU A 49 -12.47 -2.75 0.35
CA GLU A 49 -12.63 -4.22 0.29
C GLU A 49 -13.94 -4.68 -0.38
N PRO A 50 -15.13 -4.10 -0.10
CA PRO A 50 -16.37 -4.52 -0.74
C PRO A 50 -16.37 -4.31 -2.26
N GLN A 51 -15.62 -3.32 -2.76
CA GLN A 51 -15.47 -3.08 -4.19
C GLN A 51 -14.50 -4.09 -4.81
N LEU A 52 -13.39 -4.39 -4.12
CA LEU A 52 -12.42 -5.41 -4.51
C LEU A 52 -13.05 -6.81 -4.63
N PHE A 53 -13.89 -7.20 -3.67
CA PHE A 53 -14.54 -8.52 -3.68
C PHE A 53 -15.50 -8.72 -4.85
N LYS A 54 -16.06 -7.63 -5.38
CA LYS A 54 -16.99 -7.63 -6.51
C LYS A 54 -16.29 -7.39 -7.85
N MET A 55 -14.98 -7.12 -7.84
CA MET A 55 -14.22 -6.73 -9.01
C MET A 55 -13.93 -7.91 -9.93
N ALA A 56 -14.36 -7.81 -11.17
CA ALA A 56 -14.07 -8.77 -12.24
C ALA A 56 -13.54 -8.04 -13.47
N TYR A 57 -12.49 -8.57 -14.08
CA TYR A 57 -11.93 -8.07 -15.32
C TYR A 57 -12.75 -8.66 -16.47
N LYS A 58 -13.44 -7.82 -17.23
CA LYS A 58 -14.21 -8.25 -18.39
C LYS A 58 -13.28 -8.38 -19.60
N MET A 59 -13.03 -9.62 -20.04
CA MET A 59 -12.40 -9.90 -21.33
C MET A 59 -13.46 -10.47 -22.28
N GLY A 60 -14.13 -9.60 -23.03
CA GLY A 60 -15.23 -10.01 -23.92
C GLY A 60 -16.46 -10.47 -23.13
N THR A 61 -17.00 -11.65 -23.45
CA THR A 61 -18.15 -12.25 -22.73
C THR A 61 -17.77 -13.02 -21.47
N ALA A 62 -16.48 -13.21 -21.19
CA ALA A 62 -15.98 -13.90 -20.01
C ALA A 62 -15.46 -12.89 -18.96
N ALA A 63 -15.89 -13.05 -17.71
CA ALA A 63 -15.39 -12.28 -16.58
C ALA A 63 -14.41 -13.15 -15.77
N VAL A 64 -13.18 -12.68 -15.61
CA VAL A 64 -12.18 -13.33 -14.75
C VAL A 64 -12.11 -12.54 -13.43
N PRO A 65 -12.26 -13.18 -12.26
CA PRO A 65 -12.15 -12.47 -10.98
C PRO A 65 -10.72 -11.93 -10.80
N VAL A 66 -10.60 -10.62 -10.50
CA VAL A 66 -9.30 -9.95 -10.26
C VAL A 66 -8.83 -10.14 -8.84
N PHE A 67 -9.79 -10.16 -7.93
CA PHE A 67 -9.58 -10.55 -6.55
C PHE A 67 -9.65 -12.07 -6.45
N MET A 68 -8.59 -12.66 -5.90
CA MET A 68 -8.62 -14.04 -5.48
C MET A 68 -8.79 -14.07 -3.96
N PRO A 69 -9.93 -14.58 -3.45
CA PRO A 69 -10.13 -14.73 -2.01
C PRO A 69 -9.02 -15.59 -1.42
N PRO A 70 -8.80 -15.56 -0.09
CA PRO A 70 -7.87 -16.47 0.56
C PRO A 70 -8.23 -17.92 0.21
N VAL A 71 -7.54 -18.51 -0.77
CA VAL A 71 -7.74 -19.92 -1.13
C VAL A 71 -6.74 -20.72 -0.33
N GLY A 72 -7.26 -21.56 0.57
CA GLY A 72 -6.44 -22.54 1.24
C GLY A 72 -5.93 -23.58 0.25
N VAL A 73 -4.70 -23.42 -0.25
CA VAL A 73 -4.04 -24.47 -1.02
C VAL A 73 -3.49 -25.50 -0.03
N GLY A 74 -4.27 -26.56 0.24
CA GLY A 74 -3.86 -27.75 0.99
C GLY A 74 -3.70 -27.54 2.51
N THR A 75 -4.41 -28.34 3.31
CA THR A 75 -4.20 -28.60 4.76
C THR A 75 -3.53 -27.47 5.58
N GLY A 76 -4.04 -26.25 5.49
CA GLY A 76 -3.42 -25.06 6.10
C GLY A 76 -4.00 -23.75 5.55
N GLY A 77 -5.27 -23.79 5.15
CA GLY A 77 -5.94 -22.69 4.46
C GLY A 77 -6.28 -21.52 5.36
N LEU A 78 -5.28 -20.78 5.82
CA LEU A 78 -5.43 -19.45 6.43
C LEU A 78 -4.08 -18.74 6.65
N VAL A 79 -2.95 -19.29 6.16
CA VAL A 79 -1.61 -18.89 6.64
C VAL A 79 -0.87 -17.92 5.68
N GLY A 80 -1.31 -17.77 4.43
CA GLY A 80 -0.54 -17.03 3.40
C GLY A 80 -0.96 -15.58 3.13
N SER A 81 -2.25 -15.27 3.18
CA SER A 81 -2.78 -13.91 2.99
C SER A 81 -4.17 -13.79 3.61
N PRO A 82 -4.29 -13.26 4.84
CA PRO A 82 -5.58 -13.13 5.53
C PRO A 82 -6.64 -12.36 4.72
N ASN A 83 -6.19 -11.42 3.88
CA ASN A 83 -7.05 -10.53 3.10
C ASN A 83 -7.12 -10.88 1.60
N GLY A 84 -6.60 -12.05 1.20
CA GLY A 84 -6.61 -12.49 -0.20
C GLY A 84 -5.47 -11.89 -1.04
N THR A 85 -5.52 -12.07 -2.36
CA THR A 85 -4.49 -11.55 -3.26
C THR A 85 -5.10 -10.82 -4.45
N LEU A 86 -4.42 -9.76 -4.89
CA LEU A 86 -4.72 -8.99 -6.09
C LEU A 86 -3.56 -9.13 -7.06
N PHE A 87 -3.81 -9.63 -8.28
CA PHE A 87 -2.76 -10.04 -9.22
C PHE A 87 -1.65 -10.89 -8.58
N ASN A 88 -2.05 -11.86 -7.75
CA ASN A 88 -1.16 -12.77 -7.02
C ASN A 88 -0.17 -12.04 -6.10
N ARG A 89 -0.46 -10.81 -5.68
CA ARG A 89 0.26 -10.08 -4.61
C ARG A 89 -0.62 -9.95 -3.38
N PRO A 90 -0.04 -10.02 -2.17
CA PRO A 90 -0.81 -9.94 -0.94
C PRO A 90 -1.40 -8.55 -0.75
N ILE A 91 -2.59 -8.51 -0.15
CA ILE A 91 -3.28 -7.30 0.25
C ILE A 91 -3.07 -7.10 1.75
N GLN A 92 -2.62 -5.92 2.14
CA GLN A 92 -2.49 -5.49 3.52
C GLN A 92 -3.52 -4.37 3.76
N THR A 93 -4.42 -4.59 4.70
CA THR A 93 -5.38 -3.56 5.09
C THR A 93 -4.81 -2.75 6.24
N ILE A 94 -4.82 -1.43 6.08
CA ILE A 94 -4.24 -0.49 7.05
C ILE A 94 -5.15 0.73 7.19
N GLU A 95 -5.30 1.23 8.41
CA GLU A 95 -6.12 2.41 8.71
C GLU A 95 -5.41 3.73 8.36
N GLN A 96 -4.11 3.67 8.03
CA GLN A 96 -3.31 4.85 7.69
C GLN A 96 -3.47 5.28 6.21
N CYS A 97 -4.12 4.47 5.37
CA CYS A 97 -4.50 4.88 4.01
C CYS A 97 -5.54 6.01 4.05
N GLN A 98 -5.65 6.77 2.97
CA GLN A 98 -6.68 7.81 2.87
C GLN A 98 -8.08 7.21 2.71
N ALA A 99 -9.10 8.06 2.91
CA ALA A 99 -10.49 7.67 2.69
C ALA A 99 -10.71 7.23 1.23
N LEU A 100 -11.67 6.33 1.02
CA LEU A 100 -12.05 5.85 -0.31
C LEU A 100 -12.30 7.03 -1.27
N GLY A 101 -11.68 6.99 -2.45
CA GLY A 101 -11.82 8.01 -3.49
C GLY A 101 -10.81 9.15 -3.44
N GLU A 102 -10.06 9.29 -2.32
CA GLU A 102 -8.96 10.24 -2.20
C GLU A 102 -7.63 9.63 -2.68
N SER A 103 -6.66 10.47 -3.07
CA SER A 103 -5.32 9.99 -3.45
C SER A 103 -4.65 9.32 -2.25
N GLY A 104 -4.33 8.03 -2.40
CA GLY A 104 -3.69 7.22 -1.36
C GLY A 104 -4.64 6.27 -0.61
N ASP A 105 -5.83 6.01 -1.16
CA ASP A 105 -6.75 4.97 -0.67
C ASP A 105 -6.31 3.54 -1.04
N ILE A 106 -5.69 3.39 -2.22
CA ILE A 106 -4.99 2.19 -2.68
C ILE A 106 -3.55 2.54 -3.04
N LEU A 107 -2.62 1.82 -2.43
CA LEU A 107 -1.19 1.98 -2.66
C LEU A 107 -0.60 0.65 -3.13
N PHE A 108 0.17 0.68 -4.21
CA PHE A 108 0.99 -0.45 -4.65
C PHE A 108 2.46 -0.12 -4.44
N LEU A 109 3.01 -0.66 -3.35
CA LEU A 109 4.33 -0.26 -2.84
C LEU A 109 5.27 -1.45 -2.74
N ASP A 110 6.52 -1.23 -3.14
CA ASP A 110 7.64 -2.08 -2.76
C ASP A 110 8.46 -1.41 -1.65
N LEU A 111 8.15 -1.77 -0.40
CA LEU A 111 8.86 -1.26 0.78
C LEU A 111 10.34 -1.68 0.84
N SER A 112 10.79 -2.66 0.04
CA SER A 112 12.23 -2.95 -0.06
C SER A 112 13.04 -1.83 -0.72
N GLN A 113 12.36 -0.88 -1.37
CA GLN A 113 12.95 0.35 -1.91
C GLN A 113 12.74 1.56 -1.01
N TYR A 114 12.15 1.40 0.18
CA TYR A 114 11.99 2.47 1.14
C TYR A 114 13.03 2.30 2.25
N LEU A 115 13.82 3.35 2.49
CA LEU A 115 14.87 3.31 3.51
C LEU A 115 14.31 3.81 4.82
N ILE A 116 14.45 2.98 5.84
CA ILE A 116 14.13 3.31 7.23
C ILE A 116 15.43 3.23 8.01
N VAL A 117 15.70 4.25 8.82
CA VAL A 117 16.83 4.29 9.73
C VAL A 117 16.30 4.58 11.12
N GLU A 118 16.68 3.71 12.04
CA GLU A 118 16.39 3.87 13.46
C GLU A 118 17.63 4.35 14.17
N LYS A 119 17.45 5.20 15.18
CA LYS A 119 18.58 5.63 15.99
C LYS A 119 19.16 4.42 16.74
N THR A 120 20.48 4.28 16.69
CA THR A 120 21.20 3.29 17.49
C THR A 120 20.87 3.43 18.96
N GLY A 121 20.40 2.33 19.58
CA GLY A 121 19.95 2.29 20.98
C GLY A 121 18.46 2.00 21.15
N GLY A 122 17.66 2.03 20.08
CA GLY A 122 16.25 1.62 20.12
C GLY A 122 15.38 2.55 20.96
N ILE A 123 14.48 1.96 21.74
CA ILE A 123 13.56 2.70 22.62
C ILE A 123 14.29 3.10 23.91
N ASP A 124 14.38 4.40 24.16
CA ASP A 124 14.85 4.95 25.44
C ASP A 124 13.69 5.02 26.43
N ALA A 125 13.71 4.12 27.42
CA ALA A 125 12.71 4.02 28.46
C ALA A 125 13.19 4.69 29.75
N SER A 126 12.42 5.63 30.27
CA SER A 126 12.67 6.30 31.54
C SER A 126 11.43 6.24 32.42
N SER A 127 11.61 6.02 33.72
CA SER A 127 10.53 6.13 34.70
C SER A 127 10.87 7.16 35.75
N SER A 128 9.90 7.95 36.20
CA SER A 128 10.08 8.91 37.28
C SER A 128 8.94 8.83 38.29
N ILE A 129 9.31 8.65 39.55
CA ILE A 129 8.43 8.72 40.72
C ILE A 129 8.23 10.16 41.21
N HIS A 130 9.06 11.10 40.77
CA HIS A 130 9.08 12.46 41.32
C HIS A 130 8.08 13.41 40.63
N VAL A 131 7.81 13.21 39.34
CA VAL A 131 6.96 14.12 38.54
C VAL A 131 5.52 14.17 39.06
N ARG A 132 4.99 13.03 39.55
CA ARG A 132 3.63 12.93 40.11
C ARG A 132 3.59 12.35 41.52
N PHE A 133 4.61 12.68 42.32
CA PHE A 133 4.75 12.20 43.69
C PHE A 133 3.55 12.53 44.59
N LEU A 134 3.00 13.76 44.48
CA LEU A 134 1.84 14.19 45.28
C LEU A 134 0.55 13.39 45.01
N TYR A 135 0.50 12.69 43.88
CA TYR A 135 -0.66 11.91 43.44
C TYR A 135 -0.45 10.39 43.60
N ASP A 136 0.69 9.97 44.17
CA ASP A 136 1.08 8.56 44.28
C ASP A 136 1.13 7.84 42.92
N GLU A 137 1.54 8.57 41.87
CA GLU A 137 1.62 8.06 40.49
C GLU A 137 3.08 7.94 40.01
N GLN A 138 3.39 6.86 39.29
CA GLN A 138 4.67 6.70 38.57
C GLN A 138 4.50 7.08 37.10
N THR A 139 5.39 7.92 36.60
CA THR A 139 5.40 8.34 35.19
C THR A 139 6.38 7.49 34.39
N PHE A 140 5.96 7.04 33.21
CA PHE A 140 6.79 6.33 32.25
C PHE A 140 6.90 7.13 30.95
N LYS A 141 8.12 7.22 30.41
CA LYS A 141 8.41 7.87 29.13
C LYS A 141 9.19 6.90 28.25
N PHE A 142 8.68 6.71 27.03
CA PHE A 142 9.35 5.95 25.98
C PHE A 142 9.67 6.90 24.84
N THR A 143 10.94 7.02 24.46
CA THR A 143 11.37 7.84 23.34
C THR A 143 11.95 6.93 22.26
N PHE A 144 11.30 6.92 21.10
CA PHE A 144 11.78 6.23 19.91
C PHE A 144 12.06 7.26 18.82
N ARG A 145 13.17 7.08 18.11
CA ARG A 145 13.56 7.96 17.00
C ARG A 145 13.84 7.13 15.76
N MET A 146 13.10 7.45 14.72
CA MET A 146 13.14 6.81 13.42
C MET A 146 13.02 7.90 12.37
N ASP A 147 13.73 7.72 11.27
CA ASP A 147 13.61 8.53 10.07
C ASP A 147 13.46 7.58 8.88
N GLY A 148 12.88 8.06 7.80
CA GLY A 148 12.72 7.26 6.60
C GLY A 148 12.53 8.10 5.36
N GLN A 149 13.06 7.60 4.25
CA GLN A 149 12.94 8.24 2.96
C GLN A 149 12.87 7.24 1.81
N PRO A 150 12.19 7.59 0.71
CA PRO A 150 12.27 6.86 -0.55
C PRO A 150 13.71 6.72 -1.03
N MET A 151 14.13 5.53 -1.48
CA MET A 151 15.45 5.37 -2.10
C MET A 151 15.50 5.94 -3.53
N TRP A 152 14.34 6.08 -4.18
CA TRP A 152 14.23 6.63 -5.51
C TRP A 152 13.93 8.13 -5.43
N ASN A 153 14.75 8.93 -6.11
CA ASN A 153 14.59 10.38 -6.14
C ASN A 153 13.52 10.82 -7.15
N SER A 154 13.27 10.04 -8.19
CA SER A 154 12.27 10.33 -9.22
C SER A 154 11.71 9.05 -9.85
N ALA A 155 10.55 9.17 -10.49
CA ALA A 155 10.03 8.10 -11.36
C ALA A 155 10.96 7.90 -12.57
N VAL A 156 10.98 6.70 -13.13
CA VAL A 156 11.85 6.33 -14.25
C VAL A 156 11.01 6.05 -15.49
N THR A 157 11.29 6.78 -16.57
CA THR A 157 10.73 6.48 -17.89
C THR A 157 11.49 5.31 -18.51
N PRO A 158 10.80 4.24 -18.96
CA PRO A 158 11.45 3.11 -19.61
C PRO A 158 12.24 3.51 -20.87
N TYR A 159 13.33 2.78 -21.14
CA TYR A 159 14.15 3.01 -22.34
C TYR A 159 13.37 2.77 -23.66
N LYS A 160 12.43 1.81 -23.65
CA LYS A 160 11.51 1.53 -24.76
C LYS A 160 10.08 1.65 -24.25
N GLY A 161 9.28 2.50 -24.89
CA GLY A 161 7.92 2.86 -24.46
C GLY A 161 7.93 4.09 -23.58
N THR A 162 7.49 5.22 -24.13
CA THR A 162 7.54 6.56 -23.50
C THR A 162 6.26 6.95 -22.78
N ALA A 163 5.19 6.15 -22.88
CA ALA A 163 3.87 6.54 -22.38
C ALA A 163 3.66 6.35 -20.88
N VAL A 164 4.44 5.48 -20.22
CA VAL A 164 4.18 5.04 -18.84
C VAL A 164 5.44 5.15 -17.99
N THR A 165 5.42 6.06 -17.02
CA THR A 165 6.49 6.19 -16.01
C THR A 165 6.38 5.07 -15.00
N ARG A 166 7.53 4.63 -14.46
CA ARG A 166 7.57 3.52 -13.50
C ARG A 166 8.23 3.92 -12.21
N SER A 167 7.68 3.47 -11.10
CA SER A 167 8.21 3.72 -9.76
C SER A 167 7.80 2.63 -8.78
N PRO A 168 8.63 2.30 -7.76
CA PRO A 168 8.27 1.47 -6.60
C PRO A 168 7.11 1.99 -5.75
N TYR A 169 6.65 3.22 -5.98
CA TYR A 169 5.55 3.86 -5.24
C TYR A 169 4.47 4.29 -6.22
N VAL A 170 3.34 3.59 -6.19
CA VAL A 170 2.19 3.85 -7.08
C VAL A 170 0.93 4.01 -6.25
N THR A 171 0.12 5.02 -6.57
CA THR A 171 -1.20 5.29 -5.97
C THR A 171 -2.23 5.59 -7.06
N LEU A 172 -3.52 5.52 -6.73
CA LEU A 172 -4.56 6.14 -7.54
C LEU A 172 -4.64 7.64 -7.24
N GLU A 173 -4.96 8.42 -8.27
CA GLU A 173 -5.41 9.80 -8.09
C GLU A 173 -6.80 9.83 -7.44
N ALA A 174 -7.16 11.01 -6.89
CA ALA A 174 -8.50 11.25 -6.40
C ALA A 174 -9.52 11.20 -7.55
N ARG A 175 -10.72 10.65 -7.34
CA ARG A 175 -11.63 10.29 -8.44
C ARG A 175 -13.11 10.52 -8.20
#